data_AF-A0A2M7UBM6-F1
#
_entry.id   AF-A0A2M7UBM6-F1
#
_cell.length_a   1.000
_cell.length_b   1.000
_cell.length_c   1.000
_cell.angle_alpha   90.00
_cell.angle_beta   90.00
_cell.angle_gamma   90.00
#
_symmetry.space_group_name_H-M   'P 1'
#
loop_
_entity.id
_entity.type
_entity.pdbx_description
1 polymer ?
#
loop_
_entity_poly.entity_id
_entity_poly.type
_entity_poly.pdbx_seq_one_letter_code
_entity_poly.pdbx_strand_id
1 'polypeptide(L)' 'MIKQIESEAKKYFEKASGCHDWTHVERVRNLALKIGRKEKADLGILEIAALLHDICKS' A
#
# COMPACT_ATOMS: atom_id res chain seq x y z
N MET A 1 11.73 5.86 -6.25
CA MET A 1 10.35 6.40 -6.24
C MET A 1 9.43 5.59 -5.32
N ILE A 2 9.13 4.31 -5.60
CA ILE A 2 8.20 3.51 -4.76
C ILE A 2 8.67 3.39 -3.30
N LYS A 3 9.97 3.15 -3.03
CA LYS A 3 10.50 3.13 -1.65
C LYS A 3 10.33 4.43 -0.86
N GLN A 4 10.33 5.58 -1.54
CA GLN A 4 10.10 6.86 -0.87
C GLN A 4 8.62 7.01 -0.50
N ILE A 5 7.72 6.60 -1.40
CA ILE A 5 6.27 6.57 -1.14
C ILE A 5 5.95 5.61 0.00
N GLU A 6 6.57 4.44 0.03
CA GLU A 6 6.45 3.45 1.11
C GLU A 6 6.90 4.03 2.45
N SER A 7 8.06 4.72 2.48
CA SER A 7 8.57 5.36 3.69
C SER A 7 7.67 6.48 4.20
N GLU A 8 7.09 7.29 3.31
CA GLU A 8 6.18 8.37 3.71
C GLU A 8 4.83 7.80 4.17
N ALA A 9 4.26 6.82 3.46
CA ALA A 9 3.04 6.14 3.87
C ALA A 9 3.20 5.50 5.26
N LYS A 10 4.34 4.85 5.53
CA LYS A 10 4.61 4.22 6.82
C LYS A 10 4.60 5.22 8.00
N LYS A 11 5.09 6.45 7.78
CA LYS A 11 5.01 7.53 8.79
C LYS A 11 3.58 7.98 9.09
N TYR A 12 2.69 7.95 8.11
CA TYR A 12 1.27 8.26 8.31
C TYR A 12 0.58 7.20 9.17
N PHE A 13 0.91 5.92 8.97
CA PHE A 13 0.34 4.81 9.73
C PHE A 13 0.98 4.60 11.11
N GLU A 14 2.18 5.13 11.40
CA GLU A 14 2.78 5.10 12.74
C GLU A 14 1.96 5.85 13.81
N LYS A 15 1.14 6.82 13.39
CA LYS A 15 0.24 7.57 14.28
C LYS A 15 -1.20 7.04 14.29
N ALA A 16 -1.53 6.09 13.41
CA ALA A 16 -2.87 5.52 13.33
C ALA A 16 -3.00 4.35 14.32
N SER A 17 -3.87 4.48 15.32
CA SER A 17 -4.09 3.45 16.32
C SER A 17 -5.17 2.45 15.92
N GLY A 18 -4.85 1.14 15.90
CA GLY A 18 -5.75 0.09 16.40
C GLY A 18 -6.52 -0.76 15.38
N CYS A 19 -6.36 -0.55 14.07
CA CYS A 19 -6.92 -1.42 13.02
C CYS A 19 -6.37 -1.10 11.61
N HIS A 20 -5.84 0.12 11.45
CA HIS A 20 -5.20 0.65 10.23
C HIS A 20 -3.67 0.60 10.30
N ASP A 21 -3.14 -0.38 11.02
CA ASP A 21 -1.70 -0.53 11.16
C ASP A 21 -1.09 -0.90 9.80
N TRP A 22 0.18 -0.55 9.59
CA TRP A 22 0.96 -0.84 8.38
C TRP A 22 0.77 -2.27 7.82
N THR A 23 0.50 -3.24 8.71
CA THR A 23 0.21 -4.62 8.36
C THR A 23 -1.01 -4.79 7.44
N HIS A 24 -2.03 -3.92 7.52
CA HIS A 24 -3.18 -3.92 6.61
C HIS A 24 -2.73 -3.58 5.18
N VAL A 25 -2.00 -2.47 5.04
CA VAL A 25 -1.47 -1.99 3.76
C VAL A 25 -0.51 -3.01 3.13
N GLU A 26 0.35 -3.64 3.94
CA GLU A 26 1.27 -4.68 3.46
C GLU A 26 0.54 -5.92 2.93
N ARG A 27 -0.51 -6.39 3.63
CA ARG A 27 -1.34 -7.52 3.16
C ARG A 27 -2.03 -7.18 1.85
N VAL A 28 -2.62 -5.99 1.74
CA VAL A 28 -3.30 -5.51 0.52
C VAL A 28 -2.31 -5.39 -0.65
N ARG A 29 -1.13 -4.79 -0.44
CA ARG A 29 -0.07 -4.70 -1.45
C ARG A 29 0.34 -6.06 -1.97
N ASN A 30 0.63 -7.01 -1.07
CA ASN A 30 1.08 -8.35 -1.44
C ASN A 30 0.02 -9.11 -2.25
N LEU A 31 -1.26 -8.98 -1.86
CA LEU A 31 -2.37 -9.58 -2.61
C LEU A 31 -2.55 -8.92 -3.98
N ALA A 32 -2.53 -7.59 -4.04
CA ALA A 32 -2.66 -6.83 -5.28
C ALA A 32 -1.55 -7.21 -6.27
N LEU A 33 -0.29 -7.26 -5.85
CA LEU A 33 0.83 -7.67 -6.69
C LEU A 33 0.68 -9.12 -7.19
N LYS A 34 0.18 -10.03 -6.35
CA LYS A 34 -0.06 -11.43 -6.74
C LYS A 34 -1.14 -11.55 -7.81
N ILE A 35 -2.22 -10.78 -7.70
CA ILE A 35 -3.30 -10.73 -8.69
C ILE A 35 -2.80 -10.03 -9.96
N GLY A 36 -2.15 -8.87 -9.84
CA GLY A 36 -1.63 -8.09 -10.96
C GLY A 36 -0.65 -8.87 -11.84
N ARG A 37 0.19 -9.74 -11.24
CA ARG A 37 1.06 -10.64 -12.01
C ARG A 37 0.29 -11.63 -12.88
N LYS A 38 -0.85 -12.14 -12.40
CA LYS A 38 -1.71 -13.06 -13.17
C LYS A 38 -2.48 -12.34 -14.27
N GLU A 39 -2.98 -11.15 -13.96
CA GLU A 39 -3.77 -10.32 -14.88
C GLU A 39 -2.90 -9.53 -15.87
N LYS A 40 -1.56 -9.66 -15.81
CA LYS A 40 -0.60 -8.86 -16.59
C LYS A 40 -0.81 -7.34 -16.42
N ALA A 41 -1.23 -6.92 -15.22
CA ALA A 41 -1.39 -5.52 -14.88
C ALA A 41 -0.03 -4.82 -14.73
N ASP A 42 -0.03 -3.49 -14.84
CA ASP A 42 1.14 -2.67 -14.52
C ASP A 42 1.39 -2.70 -13.01
N LEU A 43 2.43 -3.44 -12.62
CA LEU A 43 2.78 -3.62 -11.21
C LEU A 43 3.25 -2.33 -10.54
N GLY A 44 3.82 -1.39 -11.29
CA GLY A 44 4.29 -0.11 -10.74
C GLY A 44 3.12 0.78 -10.34
N ILE A 45 2.12 0.89 -11.21
CA ILE A 45 0.89 1.64 -10.91
C ILE A 45 0.11 0.95 -9.77
N LEU A 46 -0.01 -0.37 -9.84
CA LEU A 46 -0.75 -1.15 -8.85
C LEU A 46 -0.14 -1.07 -7.45
N GLU A 47 1.19 -1.09 -7.35
CA GLU A 47 1.91 -0.96 -6.08
C GLU A 47 1.72 0.43 -5.45
N ILE A 48 1.78 1.49 -6.26
CA ILE A 48 1.54 2.86 -5.80
C ILE A 48 0.09 3.02 -5.32
N ALA A 49 -0.88 2.52 -6.08
CA ALA A 49 -2.29 2.56 -5.70
C ALA A 49 -2.53 1.82 -4.38
N ALA A 50 -1.96 0.62 -4.20
CA ALA A 50 -2.08 -0.15 -2.97
C ALA A 50 -1.41 0.49 -1.76
N LEU A 51 -0.30 1.22 -1.94
CA LEU A 51 0.36 1.94 -0.84
C LEU A 51 -0.42 3.18 -0.40
N LEU A 52 -1.09 3.87 -1.33
CA LEU A 52 -1.78 5.14 -1.06
C LEU A 52 -3.27 4.99 -0.72
N HIS A 53 -3.89 3.83 -0.98
CA HIS A 53 -5.35 3.65 -0.90
C HIS A 53 -5.96 3.99 0.46
N ASP A 54 -5.20 3.81 1.56
CA ASP A 54 -5.70 3.96 2.93
C ASP A 54 -5.13 5.19 3.64
N ILE A 55 -4.43 6.07 2.92
CA ILE A 55 -3.80 7.28 3.49
C ILE A 55 -4.82 8.41 3.69
N CYS A 56 -5.91 8.41 2.91
CA CYS A 56 -6.94 9.46 2.93
C CYS A 56 -8.20 9.02 3.70
N LYS A 57 -8.03 8.52 4.92
CA LYS A 57 -9.17 8.39 5.85
C LYS A 57 -9.41 9.73 6.53
N SER A 58 -10.40 10.46 6.02
CA SER A 58 -11.03 11.63 6.68
C SER A 58 -11.67 11.27 8.00
#